data_AF-A0A950BUQ7-F1
#
_entry.id   AF-A0A950BUQ7-F1
#
_cell.length_a   1.000
_cell.length_b   1.000
_cell.length_c   1.000
_cell.angle_alpha   90.00
_cell.angle_beta   90.00
_cell.angle_gamma   90.00
#
_symmetry.space_group_name_H-M   'P 1'
#
loop_
_entity.id
_entity.type
_entity.pdbx_description
1 polymer ?
#
loop_
_entity_poly.entity_id
_entity_poly.type
_entity_poly.pdbx_seq_one_letter_code
_entity_poly.pdbx_strand_id
1 'polypeptide(L)'
;MSAALFIKVVLSDGKTGETRGRIMVSYSSAADQWAPLGKARFQDTGSVDVLDGKAMSQIIDRAVGAAFVTVKPAKRTVGSTTLKVDNHLPFTLATVAVKAGNSAGSPTVPFHGLGVGPARSALLPIQAATATIERVELNGL
;
A
#
# COMPACT_ATOMS: atom_id res chain seq x y z
N MET A 1 -19.71 -5.84 13.68
CA MET A 1 -19.66 -5.94 12.20
C MET A 1 -18.19 -5.80 11.82
N SER A 2 -17.58 -6.82 11.20
CA SER A 2 -16.18 -6.74 10.78
C SER A 2 -16.13 -6.27 9.33
N ALA A 3 -15.30 -5.26 9.03
CA ALA A 3 -14.98 -4.94 7.65
C ALA A 3 -14.12 -6.07 7.06
N ALA A 4 -14.29 -6.36 5.78
CA ALA A 4 -13.49 -7.38 5.07
C ALA A 4 -13.07 -6.88 3.68
N LEU A 5 -11.89 -7.31 3.22
CA LEU A 5 -11.49 -7.18 1.82
C LEU A 5 -11.66 -8.51 1.11
N PHE A 6 -12.15 -8.44 -0.12
CA PHE A 6 -12.07 -9.52 -1.08
C PHE A 6 -11.10 -9.11 -2.19
N ILE A 7 -10.03 -9.88 -2.33
CA ILE A 7 -8.96 -9.61 -3.27
C ILE A 7 -8.98 -10.72 -4.32
N LYS A 8 -9.30 -10.38 -5.57
CA LYS A 8 -9.18 -11.28 -6.72
C LYS A 8 -7.91 -10.94 -7.48
N VAL A 9 -6.96 -11.86 -7.49
CA VAL A 9 -5.69 -11.71 -8.20
C VAL A 9 -5.72 -12.56 -9.47
N VAL A 10 -5.34 -11.94 -10.59
CA VAL A 10 -5.13 -12.62 -11.87
C VAL A 10 -3.67 -12.42 -12.25
N LEU A 11 -2.95 -13.53 -12.33
CA LEU A 11 -1.58 -13.58 -12.81
C LEU A 11 -1.56 -13.75 -14.32
N SER A 12 -0.62 -13.09 -14.97
CA SER A 12 -0.26 -13.33 -16.36
C SER A 12 1.25 -13.41 -16.45
N ASP A 13 1.73 -14.46 -17.10
CA ASP A 13 3.14 -14.60 -17.42
C ASP A 13 3.50 -13.65 -18.57
N GLY A 14 4.54 -12.85 -18.39
CA GLY A 14 5.10 -12.00 -19.44
C GLY A 14 6.08 -12.77 -20.30
N LYS A 15 6.37 -12.30 -21.53
CA LYS A 15 7.56 -12.80 -22.24
C LYS A 15 8.80 -12.40 -21.42
N THR A 16 9.52 -13.40 -20.91
CA THR A 16 10.81 -13.32 -20.19
C THR A 16 10.68 -13.20 -18.66
N GLY A 17 10.38 -14.30 -17.96
CA GLY A 17 10.69 -14.46 -16.52
C GLY A 17 10.08 -13.43 -15.56
N GLU A 18 9.10 -12.64 -16.02
CA GLU A 18 8.46 -11.57 -15.25
C GLU A 18 7.01 -11.94 -14.95
N THR A 19 6.62 -11.80 -13.68
CA THR A 19 5.24 -11.96 -13.26
C THR A 19 4.51 -10.63 -13.30
N ARG A 20 3.36 -10.58 -13.98
CA ARG A 20 2.45 -9.43 -13.93
C ARG A 20 1.14 -9.82 -13.28
N GLY A 21 0.69 -8.99 -12.34
CA GLY A 21 -0.55 -9.21 -11.62
C GLY A 21 -1.55 -8.08 -11.82
N ARG A 22 -2.82 -8.45 -12.02
CA ARG A 22 -3.97 -7.55 -11.91
C ARG A 22 -4.77 -7.93 -10.68
N ILE A 23 -5.06 -6.95 -9.84
CA ILE A 23 -5.80 -7.13 -8.59
C ILE A 23 -7.11 -6.35 -8.70
N MET A 24 -8.24 -7.02 -8.45
CA MET A 24 -9.50 -6.36 -8.16
C MET A 24 -9.74 -6.44 -6.65
N VAL A 25 -10.05 -5.30 -6.05
CA VAL A 25 -10.32 -5.19 -4.62
C VAL A 25 -11.77 -4.76 -4.44
N SER A 26 -12.50 -5.55 -3.66
CA SER A 26 -13.83 -5.25 -3.17
C SER A 26 -13.81 -5.23 -1.65
N TYR A 27 -14.77 -4.55 -1.05
CA TYR A 27 -14.92 -4.50 0.40
C TYR A 27 -16.35 -4.76 0.82
N SER A 28 -16.50 -5.21 2.07
CA SER A 28 -17.78 -5.39 2.73
C SER A 28 -17.74 -4.68 4.07
N SER A 29 -18.71 -3.78 4.30
CA SER A 29 -18.94 -3.10 5.58
C SER A 29 -20.04 -3.77 6.41
N ALA A 30 -20.81 -4.66 5.79
CA ALA A 30 -21.87 -5.48 6.37
C ALA A 30 -21.93 -6.83 5.64
N ALA A 31 -22.31 -7.89 6.36
CA ALA A 31 -22.42 -9.24 5.80
C ALA A 31 -23.21 -9.25 4.48
N ASP A 32 -22.66 -9.94 3.48
CA ASP A 32 -23.24 -10.18 2.15
C ASP A 32 -23.40 -8.96 1.22
N GLN A 33 -22.86 -7.79 1.58
CA GLN A 33 -22.81 -6.63 0.67
C GLN A 33 -21.38 -6.32 0.26
N TRP A 34 -21.00 -6.79 -0.93
CA TRP A 34 -19.70 -6.51 -1.55
C TRP A 34 -19.80 -5.33 -2.50
N ALA A 35 -19.02 -4.28 -2.24
CA ALA A 35 -18.87 -3.13 -3.10
C ALA A 35 -17.46 -3.09 -3.73
N PRO A 36 -17.32 -2.64 -4.99
CA PRO A 36 -15.99 -2.47 -5.58
C PRO A 36 -15.25 -1.34 -4.86
N LEU A 37 -13.99 -1.61 -4.47
CA LEU A 37 -13.08 -0.60 -3.94
C LEU A 37 -12.22 0.00 -5.07
N GLY A 38 -11.69 -0.86 -5.94
CA GLY A 38 -10.87 -0.44 -7.07
C GLY A 38 -10.00 -1.54 -7.65
N LYS A 39 -8.94 -1.12 -8.34
CA LYS A 39 -8.00 -2.03 -9.01
C LYS A 39 -6.57 -1.64 -8.67
N ALA A 40 -5.71 -2.65 -8.50
CA ALA A 40 -4.27 -2.48 -8.36
C ALA A 40 -3.53 -3.36 -9.39
N ARG A 41 -2.26 -3.07 -9.61
CA ARG A 41 -1.39 -3.84 -10.52
C ARG A 41 -0.01 -3.96 -9.89
N PHE A 42 0.69 -5.03 -10.20
CA PHE A 42 2.09 -5.18 -9.86
C PHE A 42 2.85 -5.87 -10.99
N GLN A 43 4.16 -5.69 -10.98
CA GLN A 43 5.12 -6.38 -11.82
C GLN A 43 6.28 -6.80 -10.93
N ASP A 44 6.67 -8.05 -11.05
CA ASP A 44 7.81 -8.64 -10.35
C ASP A 44 8.75 -9.29 -11.37
N THR A 45 10.05 -9.21 -11.11
CA THR A 45 11.10 -9.74 -12.01
C THR A 45 11.30 -11.25 -11.86
N GLY A 46 10.63 -11.89 -10.91
CA GLY A 46 10.61 -13.34 -10.76
C GLY A 46 9.52 -14.00 -11.61
N SER A 47 9.80 -15.21 -12.09
CA SER A 47 8.80 -16.07 -12.73
C SER A 47 7.78 -16.55 -11.69
N VAL A 48 6.53 -16.75 -12.11
CA VAL A 48 5.43 -17.29 -11.29
C VAL A 48 5.83 -18.60 -10.62
N ASP A 49 6.61 -19.43 -11.32
CA ASP A 49 7.00 -20.77 -10.85
C ASP A 49 7.91 -20.75 -9.61
N VAL A 50 8.50 -19.60 -9.29
CA VAL A 50 9.45 -19.43 -8.17
C VAL A 50 8.86 -18.55 -7.05
N LEU A 51 7.68 -17.95 -7.26
CA LEU A 51 7.01 -17.13 -6.26
C LEU A 51 6.31 -18.03 -5.24
N ASP A 52 6.88 -18.13 -4.04
CA ASP A 52 6.20 -18.77 -2.91
C ASP A 52 5.04 -17.91 -2.37
N GLY A 53 4.19 -18.51 -1.55
CA GLY A 53 3.00 -17.84 -1.01
C GLY A 53 3.31 -16.59 -0.18
N LYS A 54 4.49 -16.53 0.46
CA LYS A 54 4.90 -15.40 1.30
C LYS A 54 5.41 -14.23 0.46
N ALA A 55 6.23 -14.50 -0.54
CA ALA A 55 6.67 -13.49 -1.50
C ALA A 55 5.47 -12.89 -2.23
N MET A 56 4.54 -13.74 -2.66
CA MET A 56 3.31 -13.32 -3.32
C MET A 56 2.41 -12.46 -2.42
N SER A 57 2.21 -12.84 -1.15
CA SER A 57 1.41 -12.03 -0.22
C SER A 57 2.02 -10.64 -0.01
N GLN A 58 3.35 -10.54 0.14
CA GLN A 58 4.05 -9.27 0.30
C GLN A 58 3.92 -8.37 -0.94
N ILE A 59 3.98 -8.95 -2.14
CA ILE A 59 3.78 -8.22 -3.40
C ILE A 59 2.34 -7.69 -3.47
N ILE A 60 1.34 -8.52 -3.13
CA ILE A 60 -0.07 -8.11 -3.09
C ILE A 60 -0.28 -6.99 -2.07
N ASP A 61 0.23 -7.14 -0.83
CA ASP A 61 0.10 -6.15 0.23
C ASP A 61 0.68 -4.80 -0.18
N ARG A 62 1.87 -4.81 -0.77
CA ARG A 62 2.50 -3.59 -1.30
C ARG A 62 1.67 -2.98 -2.43
N ALA A 63 1.18 -3.78 -3.36
CA ALA A 63 0.39 -3.30 -4.49
C ALA A 63 -0.95 -2.69 -4.06
N VAL A 64 -1.64 -3.31 -3.09
CA VAL A 64 -2.87 -2.80 -2.50
C VAL A 64 -2.58 -1.53 -1.70
N GLY A 65 -1.57 -1.54 -0.83
CA GLY A 65 -1.16 -0.36 -0.06
C GLY A 65 -0.83 0.83 -0.95
N ALA A 66 -0.04 0.64 -2.00
CA ALA A 66 0.32 1.70 -2.94
C ALA A 66 -0.85 2.22 -3.78
N ALA A 67 -1.88 1.39 -4.03
CA ALA A 67 -3.06 1.79 -4.80
C ALA A 67 -4.08 2.58 -3.98
N PHE A 68 -4.19 2.29 -2.68
CA PHE A 68 -5.26 2.83 -1.82
C PHE A 68 -4.76 3.67 -0.65
N VAL A 69 -3.45 3.81 -0.46
CA VAL A 69 -2.86 4.78 0.47
C VAL A 69 -1.97 5.72 -0.33
N THR A 70 -2.30 7.01 -0.30
CA THR A 70 -1.50 8.01 -1.02
C THR A 70 -0.62 8.78 -0.06
N VAL A 71 0.61 9.04 -0.48
CA VAL A 71 1.58 9.86 0.26
C VAL A 71 2.06 10.95 -0.66
N LYS A 72 1.81 12.21 -0.27
CA LYS A 72 2.17 13.38 -1.07
C LYS A 72 2.80 14.45 -0.19
N PRO A 73 3.83 15.18 -0.65
CA PRO A 73 4.32 16.36 0.06
C PRO A 73 3.19 17.39 0.24
N ALA A 74 2.91 17.77 1.48
CA ALA A 74 1.96 18.83 1.84
C ALA A 74 2.65 20.16 2.10
N LYS A 75 3.82 20.12 2.75
CA LYS A 75 4.65 21.29 3.02
C LYS A 75 6.13 20.92 2.94
N ARG A 76 6.94 21.76 2.31
CA ARG A 76 8.40 21.61 2.25
C ARG A 76 9.07 22.74 3.02
N THR A 77 10.09 22.40 3.78
CA THR A 77 10.95 23.34 4.51
C THR A 77 12.40 22.96 4.27
N VAL A 78 13.34 23.81 4.69
CA VAL A 78 14.77 23.49 4.59
C VAL A 78 15.06 22.25 5.45
N GLY A 79 15.53 21.17 4.82
CA GLY A 79 15.88 19.92 5.49
C GLY A 79 14.72 18.96 5.79
N SER A 80 13.44 19.38 5.69
CA SER A 80 12.32 18.50 6.01
C SER A 80 11.06 18.72 5.17
N THR A 81 10.29 17.65 4.98
CA THR A 81 9.00 17.66 4.27
C THR A 81 7.92 17.10 5.18
N THR A 82 6.79 17.79 5.27
CA THR A 82 5.55 17.22 5.82
C THR A 82 4.81 16.51 4.71
N LEU A 83 4.61 15.21 4.87
CA LEU A 83 3.79 14.36 4.01
C LEU A 83 2.34 14.41 4.47
N LYS A 84 1.40 14.44 3.53
CA LYS A 84 0.01 14.06 3.76
C LYS A 84 -0.15 12.60 3.35
N VAL A 85 -0.65 11.80 4.29
CA VAL A 85 -1.04 10.41 4.07
C VAL A 85 -2.55 10.36 4.00
N ASP A 86 -3.11 9.99 2.86
CA ASP A 86 -4.56 9.79 2.68
C ASP A 86 -4.87 8.30 2.64
N ASN A 87 -5.83 7.86 3.46
CA ASN A 87 -6.28 6.48 3.54
C ASN A 87 -7.59 6.29 2.76
N HIS A 88 -7.54 5.54 1.67
CA HIS A 88 -8.72 5.15 0.89
C HIS A 88 -9.17 3.71 1.16
N LEU A 89 -8.52 3.00 2.09
CA LEU A 89 -8.96 1.68 2.53
C LEU A 89 -10.13 1.80 3.52
N PRO A 90 -10.99 0.76 3.61
CA PRO A 90 -12.06 0.69 4.59
C PRO A 90 -11.58 0.26 5.98
N PHE A 91 -10.27 0.31 6.25
CA PHE A 91 -9.64 -0.04 7.52
C PHE A 91 -8.81 1.13 8.04
N THR A 92 -8.57 1.15 9.35
CA THR A 92 -7.67 2.13 9.96
C THR A 92 -6.22 1.73 9.72
N LEU A 93 -5.37 2.68 9.30
CA LEU A 93 -3.93 2.47 9.19
C LEU A 93 -3.30 2.48 10.59
N ALA A 94 -2.63 1.37 10.94
CA ALA A 94 -1.87 1.23 12.17
C ALA A 94 -0.44 1.76 12.01
N THR A 95 0.23 1.27 10.98
CA THR A 95 1.60 1.65 10.63
C THR A 95 1.67 2.01 9.14
N VAL A 96 2.46 3.02 8.80
CA VAL A 96 2.90 3.27 7.43
C VAL A 96 4.41 3.39 7.42
N ALA A 97 5.07 2.59 6.59
CA ALA A 97 6.48 2.74 6.30
C ALA A 97 6.65 3.41 4.93
N VAL A 98 7.44 4.48 4.90
CA VAL A 98 7.73 5.22 3.67
C VAL A 98 9.20 5.14 3.35
N LYS A 99 9.52 5.03 2.06
CA LYS A 99 10.89 5.18 1.57
C LYS A 99 11.21 6.66 1.41
N ALA A 100 12.12 7.18 2.22
CA ALA A 100 12.45 8.61 2.28
C ALA A 100 13.46 9.00 1.19
N GLY A 101 12.98 9.05 -0.05
CA GLY A 101 13.75 9.40 -1.24
C GLY A 101 13.40 8.52 -2.43
N ASN A 102 14.08 8.74 -3.55
CA ASN A 102 13.88 8.03 -4.81
C ASN A 102 15.04 7.09 -5.20
N SER A 103 16.08 6.98 -4.36
CA SER A 103 17.25 6.13 -4.64
C SER A 103 17.08 4.73 -4.05
N ALA A 104 17.77 3.74 -4.63
CA ALA A 104 17.72 2.36 -4.13
C ALA A 104 18.10 2.26 -2.63
N GLY A 105 19.11 3.02 -2.18
CA GLY A 105 19.57 3.07 -0.80
C GLY A 105 18.87 4.11 0.10
N SER A 106 17.78 4.73 -0.35
CA SER A 106 17.00 5.65 0.50
C SER A 106 16.44 4.90 1.72
N PRO A 107 16.53 5.46 2.94
CA PRO A 107 16.11 4.78 4.15
C PRO A 107 14.59 4.62 4.23
N THR A 108 14.14 3.56 4.87
CA THR A 108 12.74 3.33 5.23
C THR A 108 12.44 3.96 6.58
N VAL A 109 11.41 4.81 6.64
CA VAL A 109 10.97 5.49 7.86
C VAL A 109 9.60 4.92 8.27
N PRO A 110 9.52 4.18 9.38
CA PRO A 110 8.25 3.68 9.89
C PRO A 110 7.54 4.73 10.75
N PHE A 111 6.23 4.88 10.55
CA PHE A 111 5.34 5.65 11.41
C PHE A 111 4.33 4.71 12.04
N HIS A 112 4.46 4.48 13.34
CA HIS A 112 3.59 3.59 14.11
C HIS A 112 2.46 4.35 14.79
N GLY A 113 1.38 3.64 15.12
CA GLY A 113 0.27 4.19 15.91
C GLY A 113 -0.47 5.34 15.24
N LEU A 114 -0.52 5.35 13.90
CA LEU A 114 -1.06 6.47 13.14
C LEU A 114 -2.56 6.70 13.37
N GLY A 115 -3.34 5.62 13.45
CA GLY A 115 -4.78 5.71 13.65
C GLY A 115 -5.52 6.39 12.50
N VAL A 116 -5.00 6.37 11.26
CA VAL A 116 -5.67 7.02 10.12
C VAL A 116 -6.88 6.19 9.71
N GLY A 117 -8.07 6.58 10.17
CA GLY A 117 -9.32 5.89 9.85
C GLY A 117 -9.67 5.90 8.36
N PRO A 118 -10.72 5.14 7.95
CA PRO A 118 -11.20 5.12 6.57
C PRO A 118 -11.55 6.51 6.06
N ALA A 119 -11.12 6.84 4.83
CA ALA A 119 -11.33 8.14 4.18
C ALA A 119 -10.81 9.35 5.01
N ARG A 120 -9.78 9.13 5.84
CA ARG A 120 -9.11 10.19 6.62
C ARG A 120 -7.68 10.40 6.15
N SER A 121 -7.07 11.46 6.67
CA SER A 121 -5.70 11.83 6.37
C SER A 121 -4.91 12.14 7.63
N ALA A 122 -3.59 12.00 7.56
CA ALA A 122 -2.65 12.43 8.60
C ALA A 122 -1.46 13.20 7.99
N LEU A 123 -0.79 14.00 8.81
CA LEU A 123 0.42 14.74 8.43
C LEU A 123 1.63 14.13 9.13
N LEU A 124 2.63 13.69 8.36
CA LEU A 124 3.82 13.00 8.85
C LEU A 124 5.09 13.72 8.41
N PRO A 125 5.98 14.15 9.33
CA PRO A 125 7.23 14.79 8.96
C PRO A 125 8.30 13.76 8.56
N ILE A 126 9.08 14.05 7.52
CA ILE A 126 10.27 13.29 7.13
C ILE A 126 11.46 14.23 6.91
N GLN A 127 12.68 13.70 7.09
CA GLN A 127 13.93 14.38 6.76
C GLN A 127 14.39 14.03 5.32
N ALA A 128 13.50 14.23 4.34
CA ALA A 128 13.79 14.05 2.92
C ALA A 128 12.85 14.93 2.06
N ALA A 129 13.17 15.12 0.78
CA ALA A 129 12.38 15.96 -0.13
C ALA A 129 11.08 15.30 -0.62
N THR A 130 11.09 13.96 -0.71
CA THR A 130 9.97 13.13 -1.18
C THR A 130 9.95 11.80 -0.43
N ALA A 131 8.82 11.11 -0.49
CA ALA A 131 8.72 9.74 -0.06
C ALA A 131 7.66 8.98 -0.85
N THR A 132 7.80 7.65 -0.90
CA THR A 132 6.80 6.73 -1.47
C THR A 132 6.38 5.69 -0.43
N ILE A 133 5.16 5.19 -0.54
CA ILE A 133 4.70 4.06 0.29
C ILE A 133 5.57 2.85 0.02
N GLU A 134 6.03 2.20 1.07
CA GLU A 134 6.73 0.92 1.01
C GLU A 134 5.93 -0.20 1.66
N ARG A 135 5.35 0.08 2.84
CA ARG A 135 4.54 -0.87 3.61
C ARG A 135 3.41 -0.14 4.33
N VAL A 136 2.28 -0.82 4.48
CA VAL A 136 1.14 -0.37 5.26
C VAL A 136 0.70 -1.55 6.14
N GLU A 137 0.37 -1.27 7.40
CA GLU A 137 -0.23 -2.23 8.32
C GLU A 137 -1.59 -1.70 8.76
N LEU A 138 -2.60 -2.56 8.82
CA LEU A 138 -3.97 -2.21 9.14
C LEU A 138 -4.29 -2.62 10.58
N ASN A 139 -5.11 -1.83 11.27
CA ASN A 139 -5.64 -2.23 12.57
C ASN A 139 -6.75 -3.27 12.39
N GLY A 140 -6.65 -4.40 13.09
CA GLY A 140 -7.70 -5.42 13.18
C GLY A 140 -7.61 -6.56 12.16
N LEU A 141 -6.44 -6.76 11.54
CA LEU A 141 -6.08 -7.96 10.75
C LEU A 141 -4.88 -8.65 11.39
#